data_AF-A0A8T4MDA1-F1
#
_entry.id   AF-A0A8T4MDA1-F1
#
_cell.length_a   1.000
_cell.length_b   1.000
_cell.length_c   1.000
_cell.angle_alpha   90.00
_cell.angle_beta   90.00
_cell.angle_gamma   90.00
#
_symmetry.space_group_name_H-M   'P 1'
#
loop_
_entity.id
_entity.type
_entity.pdbx_description
1 polymer ?
#
loop_
_entity_poly.entity_id
_entity_poly.type
_entity_poly.pdbx_seq_one_letter_code
_entity_poly.pdbx_strand_id
1 'polypeptide(L)' 'MEWLFTLVGVILAIPTGYILKILTSDEIKYGRFYFKSIAIASVIFAILSILLPLDAVLKKSLFFGFMFMAIVSFISWK' A
#
# COMPACT_ATOMS: atom_id res chain seq x y z
N MET A 1 20.59 8.07 -1.16
CA MET A 1 20.10 7.44 0.08
C MET A 1 18.58 7.32 0.11
N GLU A 2 17.81 8.35 -0.27
CA GLU A 2 16.33 8.32 -0.22
C GLU A 2 15.70 7.11 -0.94
N TRP A 3 16.13 6.79 -2.16
CA TRP A 3 15.64 5.64 -2.93
C TRP A 3 15.81 4.28 -2.22
N LEU A 4 16.85 4.15 -1.39
CA LEU A 4 17.14 2.91 -0.67
C LEU A 4 16.10 2.68 0.43
N PHE A 5 15.77 3.72 1.20
CA PHE A 5 14.75 3.65 2.25
C PHE A 5 13.37 3.33 1.67
N THR A 6 13.06 3.88 0.50
CA THR A 6 11.77 3.64 -0.14
C THR A 6 11.65 2.22 -0.70
N LEU A 7 12.71 1.68 -1.29
CA LEU A 7 12.78 0.28 -1.70
C LEU A 7 12.64 -0.66 -0.50
N VAL A 8 13.33 -0.37 0.61
CA VAL A 8 13.18 -1.11 1.85
C VAL A 8 11.74 -1.06 2.35
N GLY A 9 11.09 0.10 2.31
CA GLY A 9 9.67 0.25 2.68
C GLY A 9 8.75 -0.64 1.84
N VAL A 10 8.92 -0.67 0.51
CA VAL A 10 8.12 -1.52 -0.38
C VAL A 10 8.39 -3.01 -0.13
N ILE A 11 9.64 -3.40 0.13
CA ILE A 11 9.99 -4.78 0.50
C ILE A 11 9.32 -5.17 1.82
N LEU A 12 9.31 -4.26 2.81
CA LEU A 12 8.66 -4.46 4.11
C LEU A 12 7.13 -4.50 4.03
N ALA A 13 6.52 -4.00 2.95
CA ALA A 13 5.08 -4.12 2.71
C ALA A 13 4.63 -5.58 2.66
N ILE A 14 5.48 -6.48 2.16
CA ILE A 14 5.19 -7.90 2.02
C ILE A 14 5.03 -8.58 3.39
N PRO A 15 6.05 -8.61 4.28
CA PRO A 15 5.90 -9.21 5.60
C PRO A 15 4.82 -8.50 6.42
N THR A 16 4.68 -7.18 6.30
CA THR A 16 3.61 -6.42 6.97
C THR A 16 2.22 -6.91 6.56
N GLY A 17 2.00 -7.13 5.25
CA GLY A 17 0.76 -7.69 4.73
C GLY A 17 0.45 -9.08 5.25
N TYR A 18 1.45 -9.97 5.34
CA TYR A 18 1.26 -11.31 5.89
C TYR A 18 0.96 -11.30 7.39
N ILE A 19 1.66 -10.46 8.16
CA ILE A 19 1.41 -10.29 9.60
C ILE A 19 -0.03 -9.80 9.81
N LEU A 20 -0.44 -8.76 9.10
CA LEU A 20 -1.81 -8.24 9.16
C LEU A 20 -2.83 -9.30 8.77
N LYS A 21 -2.60 -10.07 7.71
CA LYS A 21 -3.47 -11.17 7.30
C LYS A 21 -3.67 -12.19 8.42
N ILE A 22 -2.61 -12.56 9.13
CA ILE A 22 -2.68 -13.52 10.23
C ILE A 22 -3.48 -12.92 11.39
N LEU A 23 -3.14 -11.69 11.80
CA LEU A 23 -3.78 -11.00 12.93
C LEU A 23 -5.26 -10.68 12.68
N THR A 24 -5.64 -10.39 11.45
CA THR A 24 -7.02 -9.99 11.08
C THR A 24 -7.79 -11.12 10.41
N SER A 25 -7.29 -12.36 10.43
CA SER A 25 -7.88 -13.50 9.72
C SER A 25 -9.36 -13.75 10.06
N ASP A 26 -9.77 -13.50 11.31
CA ASP A 26 -11.16 -13.60 11.76
C ASP A 26 -12.04 -12.46 11.20
N GLU A 27 -11.51 -11.23 11.12
CA GLU A 27 -12.19 -10.05 10.57
C GLU A 27 -12.26 -10.10 9.03
N ILE A 28 -11.22 -10.62 8.39
CA ILE A 28 -11.08 -10.77 6.92
C ILE A 28 -12.21 -11.62 6.35
N LYS A 29 -12.77 -12.56 7.11
CA LYS A 29 -13.90 -13.40 6.65
C LYS A 29 -15.09 -12.55 6.16
N TYR A 30 -15.31 -11.38 6.77
CA TYR A 30 -16.32 -10.40 6.39
C TYR A 30 -15.72 -9.15 5.70
N GLY A 31 -14.45 -8.84 6.00
CA GLY A 31 -13.74 -7.63 5.55
C GLY A 31 -13.09 -7.70 4.16
N ARG A 32 -13.07 -8.86 3.49
CA ARG A 32 -12.36 -9.07 2.20
C ARG A 32 -12.70 -8.03 1.12
N PHE A 33 -13.96 -7.59 1.05
CA PHE A 33 -14.38 -6.57 0.08
C PHE A 33 -13.75 -5.20 0.35
N TYR A 34 -13.56 -4.85 1.63
CA TYR A 34 -12.92 -3.59 2.04
C TYR A 34 -11.44 -3.59 1.67
N PHE A 35 -10.69 -4.66 1.98
CA PHE A 35 -9.28 -4.77 1.61
C PHE A 35 -9.06 -4.71 0.09
N LYS A 36 -9.93 -5.38 -0.68
CA LYS A 36 -9.89 -5.29 -2.15
C LYS A 36 -10.14 -3.86 -2.64
N SER A 37 -11.14 -3.18 -2.08
CA SER A 37 -11.48 -1.80 -2.44
C SER A 37 -10.35 -0.83 -2.08
N ILE A 38 -9.74 -0.97 -0.90
CA ILE A 38 -8.59 -0.18 -0.45
C ILE A 38 -7.38 -0.42 -1.35
N ALA A 39 -7.10 -1.66 -1.74
CA ALA A 39 -6.00 -1.98 -2.65
C ALA A 39 -6.17 -1.27 -4.00
N ILE A 40 -7.37 -1.35 -4.60
CA ILE A 40 -7.68 -0.70 -5.88
C ILE A 40 -7.60 0.83 -5.74
N ALA A 41 -8.24 1.40 -4.72
CA ALA A 41 -8.22 2.84 -4.47
C ALA A 41 -6.79 3.36 -4.27
N SER A 42 -5.96 2.62 -3.54
CA SER A 42 -4.56 2.98 -3.31
C SER A 42 -3.74 2.97 -4.61
N VAL A 43 -3.96 2.01 -5.51
CA VAL A 43 -3.31 2.02 -6.84
C VAL A 43 -3.74 3.25 -7.65
N ILE A 44 -5.02 3.59 -7.64
CA ILE A 44 -5.54 4.78 -8.35
C ILE A 44 -4.90 6.04 -7.77
N PHE A 45 -4.87 6.20 -6.44
CA PHE A 45 -4.24 7.34 -5.79
C PHE A 45 -2.73 7.41 -6.01
N ALA A 46 -2.04 6.27 -6.10
CA ALA A 46 -0.64 6.24 -6.49
C ALA A 46 -0.45 6.85 -7.89
N ILE A 47 -1.23 6.41 -8.89
CA ILE A 47 -1.16 6.95 -10.25
C ILE A 47 -1.50 8.45 -10.27
N LEU A 48 -2.57 8.86 -9.59
CA LEU A 48 -2.98 10.27 -9.51
C LEU A 48 -1.92 11.16 -8.85
N SER A 49 -1.20 10.64 -7.85
CA SER A 49 -0.15 11.40 -7.17
C SER A 49 0.95 11.87 -8.13
N ILE A 50 1.23 11.13 -9.21
CA ILE A 50 2.21 11.49 -10.24
C ILE A 50 1.77 12.76 -11.00
N LEU A 51 0.46 12.92 -11.21
CA LEU A 51 -0.13 14.01 -11.99
C LEU A 51 -0.32 15.30 -11.18
N LEU A 52 -0.25 15.25 -9.85
CA LEU A 52 -0.40 16.42 -9.01
C LEU A 52 0.78 17.40 -9.14
N PRO A 53 0.55 18.72 -9.12
CA PRO A 53 1.61 19.74 -9.17
C PRO A 53 2.25 19.92 -7.78
N LEU A 54 2.84 18.85 -7.25
CA LEU A 54 3.52 18.81 -5.95
C LEU A 54 5.03 18.72 -6.12
N ASP A 55 5.76 19.11 -5.08
CA ASP A 55 7.22 18.93 -5.00
C ASP A 55 7.63 17.47 -5.25
N ALA A 56 8.77 17.29 -5.90
CA ALA A 56 9.25 15.97 -6.32
C ALA A 56 9.40 14.99 -5.14
N VAL A 57 9.77 15.49 -3.96
CA VAL A 57 9.88 14.69 -2.73
C VAL A 57 8.50 14.23 -2.28
N LEU A 58 7.54 15.15 -2.17
CA LEU A 58 6.19 14.86 -1.71
C LEU A 58 5.46 13.90 -2.66
N LYS A 59 5.61 14.12 -3.98
CA LYS A 59 5.07 13.27 -5.04
C LYS A 59 5.56 11.84 -4.93
N LYS A 60 6.86 11.64 -4.74
CA LYS A 60 7.46 10.32 -4.54
C LYS A 60 6.93 9.67 -3.26
N SER A 61 6.94 10.39 -2.14
CA SER A 61 6.44 9.85 -0.86
C SER A 61 4.98 9.40 -0.93
N LEU A 62 4.11 10.18 -1.59
CA LEU A 62 2.72 9.80 -1.81
C LEU A 62 2.61 8.55 -2.69
N PHE A 63 3.30 8.52 -3.83
CA PHE A 63 3.29 7.37 -4.72
C PHE A 63 3.68 6.08 -3.99
N PHE A 64 4.80 6.12 -3.26
CA PHE A 64 5.31 4.96 -2.54
C PHE A 64 4.46 4.58 -1.33
N GLY A 65 3.90 5.55 -0.60
CA GLY A 65 2.98 5.30 0.50
C GLY A 65 1.69 4.60 0.03
N PHE A 66 1.12 5.06 -1.09
CA PHE A 66 -0.04 4.41 -1.68
C PHE A 66 0.30 3.02 -2.25
N MET A 67 1.47 2.84 -2.87
CA MET A 67 1.93 1.52 -3.30
C MET A 67 2.13 0.56 -2.13
N PHE A 68 2.69 1.02 -1.01
CA PHE A 68 2.82 0.23 0.21
C PHE A 68 1.45 -0.25 0.71
N MET A 69 0.49 0.68 0.84
CA MET A 69 -0.87 0.35 1.27
C MET A 69 -1.57 -0.60 0.30
N ALA A 70 -1.36 -0.44 -1.00
CA ALA A 70 -1.90 -1.34 -2.02
C ALA A 70 -1.38 -2.77 -1.84
N ILE A 71 -0.07 -2.95 -1.64
CA ILE A 71 0.56 -4.27 -1.45
C ILE A 71 0.07 -4.93 -0.16
N VAL A 72 0.10 -4.19 0.96
CA VAL A 72 -0.39 -4.69 2.26
C VAL A 72 -1.85 -5.12 2.18
N SER A 73 -2.71 -4.28 1.58
CA SER A 73 -4.14 -4.56 1.45
C SER A 73 -4.42 -5.71 0.50
N PHE A 74 -3.65 -5.84 -0.59
CA PHE A 74 -3.77 -6.95 -1.54
C PHE A 74 -3.41 -8.29 -0.90
N ILE A 75 -2.31 -8.34 -0.13
CA ILE A 75 -1.90 -9.55 0.59
C ILE A 75 -2.92 -9.90 1.67
N SER A 76 -3.47 -8.91 2.38
CA SER A 76 -4.47 -9.13 3.43
C SER A 76 -5.83 -9.60 2.88
N TRP A 77 -6.15 -9.27 1.63
CA TRP A 77 -7.38 -9.72 0.96
C TRP A 77 -7.34 -11.20 0.56
N LYS A 78 -6.22 -11.64 -0.04
CA LYS A 78 -6.02 -13.03 -0.51
C LYS A 78 -5.77 -13.95 0.68
#